data_AF-A0A952MWB6-F1
#
_entry.id   AF-A0A952MWB6-F1
#
_cell.length_a   1.000
_cell.length_b   1.000
_cell.length_c   1.000
_cell.angle_alpha   90.00
_cell.angle_beta   90.00
_cell.angle_gamma   90.00
#
_symmetry.space_group_name_H-M   'P 1'
#
loop_
_entity.id
_entity.type
_entity.pdbx_description
1 polymer ?
#
loop_
_entity_poly.entity_id
_entity_poly.type
_entity_poly.pdbx_seq_one_letter_code
_entity_poly.pdbx_strand_id
1 'polypeptide(L)'
;MKTLNFISTLLIVGLIWGCDTKEKQMLLSKVDSLQVELSTSLKNVQTLQEIGSLIDSIDASREMLRTNVVEGTSYANYKGRLAEINVYIRETRSKIEELENSLKKNSAQYAATVKRLKNELEQSSLQVAALQTEIEKFRTENSTLTTSLQEKETVLVAQTETIKLKDENIASLETKISEINQLSKTSQAELYFAQARALETAADRTKFAPKKKKETQREALELYRMSYSLGNQEAQSRIAELEKDLG
;
A
#
# COMPACT_ATOMS: atom_id res chain seq x y z
N MET A 1 -32.64 89.73 79.63
CA MET A 1 -32.43 88.26 79.70
C MET A 1 -33.49 87.55 78.85
N LYS A 2 -33.29 87.41 77.54
CA LYS A 2 -34.18 86.65 76.63
C LYS A 2 -33.42 86.23 75.37
N THR A 3 -32.40 85.39 75.49
CA THR A 3 -31.70 84.76 74.35
C THR A 3 -30.93 83.52 74.82
N LEU A 4 -31.60 82.52 75.38
CA LEU A 4 -30.90 81.30 75.81
C LEU A 4 -31.79 80.05 75.90
N ASN A 5 -32.74 79.83 74.99
CA ASN A 5 -33.60 78.63 75.06
C ASN A 5 -34.07 78.07 73.69
N PHE A 6 -33.38 78.37 72.60
CA PHE A 6 -33.76 77.85 71.26
C PHE A 6 -32.68 77.00 70.57
N ILE A 7 -31.54 76.76 71.22
CA ILE A 7 -30.40 76.04 70.62
C ILE A 7 -30.31 74.57 71.09
N SER A 8 -31.07 74.15 72.10
CA SER A 8 -30.93 72.80 72.67
C SER A 8 -31.94 71.74 72.17
N THR A 9 -32.89 72.09 71.31
CA THR A 9 -33.92 71.14 70.81
C THR A 9 -33.73 70.70 69.37
N LEU A 10 -32.67 71.12 68.66
CA LEU A 10 -32.40 70.73 67.27
C LEU A 10 -31.24 69.74 67.07
N LEU A 11 -30.60 69.28 68.15
CA LEU A 11 -29.36 68.48 68.10
C LEU A 11 -29.54 66.99 68.39
N ILE A 12 -30.76 66.51 68.68
CA ILE A 12 -31.01 65.13 69.12
C ILE A 12 -31.71 64.26 68.05
N VAL A 13 -32.23 64.84 66.96
CA VAL A 13 -32.89 64.07 65.88
C VAL A 13 -31.90 63.57 64.80
N GLY A 14 -30.64 64.01 64.81
CA GLY A 14 -29.64 63.66 63.79
C GLY A 14 -28.85 62.36 64.00
N LEU A 15 -28.96 61.70 65.16
CA LEU A 15 -28.03 60.62 65.55
C LEU A 15 -28.53 59.18 65.34
N ILE A 16 -29.78 58.97 64.90
CA ILE A 16 -30.36 57.62 64.75
C ILE A 16 -30.30 57.11 63.29
N TRP A 17 -29.89 57.93 62.32
CA TRP A 17 -29.81 57.52 60.90
C TRP A 17 -28.37 57.25 60.39
N GLY A 18 -27.35 57.40 61.25
CA GLY A 18 -25.94 57.29 60.85
C GLY A 18 -25.26 55.94 61.09
N CYS A 19 -25.84 55.05 61.89
CA CYS A 19 -25.19 53.78 62.28
C CYS A 19 -25.67 52.57 61.46
N ASP A 20 -26.92 52.58 61.00
CA ASP A 20 -27.53 51.49 60.22
C ASP A 20 -27.09 51.51 58.73
N THR A 21 -26.66 52.67 58.23
CA THR A 21 -26.25 52.86 56.83
C THR A 21 -24.87 52.27 56.51
N LYS A 22 -23.95 52.26 57.47
CA LYS A 22 -22.61 51.67 57.31
C LYS A 22 -22.62 50.14 57.31
N GLU A 23 -23.35 49.52 58.23
CA GLU A 23 -23.52 48.06 58.24
C GLU A 23 -24.25 47.59 56.98
N LYS A 24 -25.30 48.31 56.56
CA LYS A 24 -26.01 48.00 55.32
C LYS A 24 -25.12 48.15 54.07
N GLN A 25 -24.27 49.18 54.00
CA GLN A 25 -23.29 49.32 52.90
C GLN A 25 -22.23 48.21 52.92
N MET A 26 -21.78 47.78 54.10
CA MET A 26 -20.79 46.72 54.25
C MET A 26 -21.39 45.33 53.96
N LEU A 27 -22.66 45.13 54.27
CA LEU A 27 -23.42 43.95 53.90
C LEU A 27 -23.67 43.90 52.39
N LEU A 28 -24.05 45.02 51.78
CA LEU A 28 -24.21 45.13 50.33
C LEU A 28 -22.89 44.85 49.60
N SER A 29 -21.78 45.45 50.04
CA SER A 29 -20.48 45.18 49.42
C SER A 29 -20.00 43.74 49.59
N LYS A 30 -20.33 43.09 50.72
CA LYS A 30 -20.09 41.65 50.91
C LYS A 30 -20.97 40.81 50.00
N VAL A 31 -22.25 41.12 49.86
CA VAL A 31 -23.17 40.41 48.96
C VAL A 31 -22.71 40.55 47.51
N ASP A 32 -22.31 41.76 47.09
CA ASP A 32 -21.77 42.01 45.76
C ASP A 32 -20.46 41.24 45.54
N SER A 33 -19.55 41.25 46.52
CA SER A 33 -18.31 40.47 46.48
C SER A 33 -18.57 38.96 46.39
N LEU A 34 -19.52 38.45 47.18
CA LEU A 34 -19.88 37.04 47.19
C LEU A 34 -20.58 36.63 45.89
N GLN A 35 -21.40 37.49 45.28
CA GLN A 35 -21.97 37.25 43.96
C GLN A 35 -20.89 37.17 42.88
N VAL A 36 -19.89 38.06 42.92
CA VAL A 36 -18.75 38.03 42.00
C VAL A 36 -17.92 36.76 42.18
N GLU A 37 -17.66 36.35 43.42
CA GLU A 37 -16.89 35.13 43.73
C GLU A 37 -17.65 33.87 43.31
N LEU A 38 -18.96 33.80 43.59
CA LEU A 38 -19.82 32.69 43.18
C LEU A 38 -19.89 32.57 41.66
N SER A 39 -20.08 33.68 40.95
CA SER A 39 -20.09 33.74 39.48
C SER A 39 -18.75 33.26 38.89
N THR A 40 -17.64 33.70 39.48
CA THR A 40 -16.29 33.29 39.07
C THR A 40 -16.06 31.79 39.33
N SER A 41 -16.51 31.28 40.46
CA SER A 41 -16.41 29.85 40.81
C SER A 41 -17.21 28.98 39.84
N LEU A 42 -18.45 29.36 39.52
CA LEU A 42 -19.29 28.67 38.53
C LEU A 42 -18.64 28.63 37.15
N LYS A 43 -18.08 29.76 36.71
CA LYS A 43 -17.36 29.84 35.42
C LYS A 43 -16.14 28.91 35.40
N ASN A 44 -15.35 28.87 36.47
CA ASN A 44 -14.19 27.98 36.57
C ASN A 44 -14.58 26.49 36.53
N VAL A 45 -15.69 26.10 37.19
CA VAL A 45 -16.23 24.73 37.12
C VAL A 45 -16.68 24.39 35.70
N GLN A 46 -17.34 25.31 35.01
CA GLN A 46 -17.76 25.11 33.63
C GLN A 46 -16.55 24.94 32.70
N THR A 47 -15.51 25.77 32.85
CA THR A 47 -14.27 25.64 32.07
C THR A 47 -13.56 24.30 32.35
N LEU A 48 -13.56 23.80 33.59
CA LEU A 48 -13.02 22.47 33.92
C LEU A 48 -13.79 21.34 33.21
N GLN A 49 -15.12 21.43 33.14
CA GLN A 49 -15.95 20.46 32.43
C GLN A 49 -15.69 20.50 30.91
N GLU A 50 -15.59 21.70 30.34
CA GLU A 50 -15.25 21.88 28.92
C GLU A 50 -13.87 21.27 28.59
N ILE A 51 -12.85 21.55 29.41
CA ILE A 51 -11.51 20.95 29.25
C ILE A 51 -11.60 19.42 29.29
N GLY A 52 -12.36 18.85 30.24
CA GLY A 52 -12.57 17.40 30.32
C GLY A 52 -13.19 16.83 29.03
N SER A 53 -14.25 17.45 28.53
CA SER A 53 -14.91 17.00 27.29
C SER A 53 -14.01 17.07 26.05
N LEU A 54 -13.09 18.05 26.00
CA LEU A 54 -12.11 18.16 24.93
C LEU A 54 -11.05 17.05 25.02
N ILE A 55 -10.59 16.72 26.22
CA ILE A 55 -9.67 15.58 26.45
C ILE A 55 -10.35 14.27 26.03
N ASP A 56 -11.61 14.06 26.42
CA ASP A 56 -12.38 12.88 25.99
C ASP A 56 -12.52 12.80 24.47
N SER A 57 -12.71 13.95 23.80
CA SER A 57 -12.80 14.04 22.34
C SER A 57 -11.46 13.74 21.66
N ILE A 58 -10.33 14.18 22.24
CA ILE A 58 -8.98 13.81 21.80
C ILE A 58 -8.79 12.31 21.89
N ASP A 59 -9.18 11.71 23.02
CA ASP A 59 -9.00 10.30 23.32
C ASP A 59 -9.86 9.41 22.41
N ALA A 60 -11.13 9.76 22.21
CA ALA A 60 -12.02 9.06 21.28
C ALA A 60 -11.51 9.13 19.83
N SER A 61 -11.08 10.31 19.39
CA SER A 61 -10.53 10.50 18.03
C SER A 61 -9.24 9.72 17.83
N ARG A 62 -8.39 9.65 18.87
CA ARG A 62 -7.15 8.87 18.87
C ARG A 62 -7.43 7.36 18.76
N GLU A 63 -8.38 6.83 19.52
CA GLU A 63 -8.72 5.40 19.45
C GLU A 63 -9.29 5.02 18.08
N MET A 64 -10.08 5.93 17.49
CA MET A 64 -10.60 5.75 16.14
C MET A 64 -9.49 5.80 15.08
N LEU A 65 -8.44 6.62 15.26
CA LEU A 65 -7.25 6.58 14.41
C LEU A 65 -6.57 5.22 14.49
N ARG A 66 -6.36 4.70 15.70
CA ARG A 66 -5.68 3.41 15.91
C ARG A 66 -6.42 2.25 15.25
N THR A 67 -7.73 2.17 15.44
CA THR A 67 -8.57 1.11 14.84
C THR A 67 -8.53 1.19 13.31
N ASN A 68 -8.70 2.39 12.77
CA ASN A 68 -8.74 2.56 11.32
C ASN A 68 -7.39 2.26 10.65
N VAL A 69 -6.26 2.57 11.31
CA VAL A 69 -4.90 2.20 10.84
C VAL A 69 -4.78 0.70 10.60
N VAL A 70 -5.41 -0.12 11.45
CA VAL A 70 -5.45 -1.58 11.30
C VAL A 70 -6.37 -2.00 10.16
N GLU A 71 -7.47 -1.28 9.92
CA GLU A 71 -8.48 -1.59 8.91
C GLU A 71 -8.18 -1.02 7.51
N GLY A 72 -7.04 -0.37 7.31
CA GLY A 72 -6.57 0.03 5.98
C GLY A 72 -7.29 1.24 5.37
N THR A 73 -7.82 2.16 6.18
CA THR A 73 -8.43 3.40 5.66
C THR A 73 -7.40 4.34 4.98
N SER A 74 -7.86 5.28 4.16
CA SER A 74 -6.97 6.13 3.33
C SER A 74 -6.11 7.10 4.15
N TYR A 75 -4.89 7.40 3.68
CA TYR A 75 -4.00 8.37 4.31
C TYR A 75 -4.62 9.78 4.48
N ALA A 76 -5.44 10.21 3.51
CA ALA A 76 -6.14 11.48 3.59
C ALA A 76 -7.06 11.56 4.82
N ASN A 77 -7.71 10.45 5.17
CA ASN A 77 -8.57 10.37 6.35
C ASN A 77 -7.76 10.47 7.65
N TYR A 78 -6.57 9.85 7.73
CA TYR A 78 -5.69 10.00 8.90
C TYR A 78 -5.17 11.42 9.06
N LYS A 79 -4.73 12.05 7.95
CA LYS A 79 -4.22 13.42 7.98
C LYS A 79 -5.29 14.41 8.48
N GLY A 80 -6.53 14.27 8.01
CA GLY A 80 -7.65 15.11 8.45
C GLY A 80 -7.92 14.96 9.95
N ARG A 81 -8.00 13.72 10.44
CA ARG A 81 -8.23 13.43 11.86
C ARG A 81 -7.10 13.88 12.77
N LEU A 82 -5.85 13.70 12.35
CA LEU A 82 -4.69 14.23 13.07
C LEU A 82 -4.73 15.76 13.14
N ALA A 83 -5.16 16.45 12.09
CA ALA A 83 -5.32 17.89 12.12
C ALA A 83 -6.40 18.33 13.12
N GLU A 84 -7.54 17.64 13.15
CA GLU A 84 -8.63 17.88 14.10
C GLU A 84 -8.19 17.66 15.55
N ILE A 85 -7.52 16.55 15.85
CA ILE A 85 -6.97 16.28 17.19
C ILE A 85 -5.97 17.37 17.62
N ASN A 86 -5.12 17.84 16.71
CA ASN A 86 -4.18 18.92 17.01
C ASN A 86 -4.89 20.25 17.31
N VAL A 87 -6.06 20.50 16.71
CA VAL A 87 -6.91 21.65 17.06
C VAL A 87 -7.42 21.50 18.48
N TYR A 88 -7.99 20.35 18.84
CA TYR A 88 -8.47 20.11 20.21
C TYR A 88 -7.34 20.21 21.25
N ILE A 89 -6.15 19.69 20.96
CA ILE A 89 -5.00 19.82 21.87
C ILE A 89 -4.68 21.31 22.10
N ARG A 90 -4.67 22.13 21.04
CA ARG A 90 -4.39 23.56 21.14
C ARG A 90 -5.47 24.31 21.91
N GLU A 91 -6.73 24.04 21.64
CA GLU A 91 -7.87 24.62 22.36
C GLU A 91 -7.85 24.24 23.84
N THR A 92 -7.57 22.97 24.14
CA THR A 92 -7.46 22.48 25.53
C THR A 92 -6.30 23.16 26.26
N ARG A 93 -5.13 23.30 25.60
CA ARG A 93 -3.97 24.04 26.18
C ARG A 93 -4.34 25.49 26.50
N SER A 94 -5.00 26.19 25.58
CA SER A 94 -5.42 27.59 25.78
C SER A 94 -6.39 27.73 26.95
N LYS A 95 -7.42 26.87 27.03
CA LYS A 95 -8.41 26.90 28.13
C LYS A 95 -7.78 26.58 29.48
N ILE A 96 -6.82 25.65 29.53
CA ILE A 96 -6.05 25.37 30.75
C ILE A 96 -5.25 26.60 31.19
N GLU A 97 -4.58 27.29 30.25
CA GLU A 97 -3.78 28.48 30.57
C GLU A 97 -4.66 29.64 31.06
N GLU A 98 -5.80 29.87 30.41
CA GLU A 98 -6.81 30.85 30.85
C GLU A 98 -7.32 30.55 32.25
N LEU A 99 -7.61 29.28 32.54
CA LEU A 99 -8.04 28.81 33.85
C LEU A 99 -6.93 28.98 34.90
N GLU A 100 -5.67 28.65 34.58
CA GLU A 100 -4.54 28.90 35.49
C GLU A 100 -4.39 30.38 35.83
N ASN A 101 -4.57 31.25 34.84
CA ASN A 101 -4.49 32.70 35.03
C ASN A 101 -5.68 33.24 35.85
N SER A 102 -6.89 32.70 35.70
CA SER A 102 -8.05 33.07 36.53
C SER A 102 -7.89 32.59 37.99
N LEU A 103 -7.26 31.42 38.18
CA LEU A 103 -7.07 30.79 39.49
C LEU A 103 -5.95 31.41 40.34
N LYS A 104 -4.96 32.10 39.73
CA LYS A 104 -3.92 32.86 40.47
C LYS A 104 -4.50 33.85 41.49
N LYS A 105 -5.78 34.23 41.38
CA LYS A 105 -6.49 35.11 42.30
C LYS A 105 -7.25 34.40 43.43
N ASN A 106 -7.53 33.08 43.36
CA ASN A 106 -8.38 32.31 44.30
C ASN A 106 -7.87 30.85 44.51
N SER A 107 -6.59 30.69 44.86
CA SER A 107 -5.69 29.67 44.29
C SER A 107 -5.71 28.21 44.81
N ALA A 108 -6.31 27.87 45.95
CA ALA A 108 -6.04 26.55 46.55
C ALA A 108 -6.95 25.40 46.06
N GLN A 109 -8.22 25.66 45.76
CA GLN A 109 -9.23 24.59 45.65
C GLN A 109 -9.17 23.81 44.33
N TYR A 110 -8.68 24.43 43.24
CA TYR A 110 -8.70 23.85 41.89
C TYR A 110 -7.33 23.41 41.37
N ALA A 111 -6.25 23.69 42.10
CA ALA A 111 -4.88 23.46 41.64
C ALA A 111 -4.60 21.97 41.32
N ALA A 112 -5.13 21.06 42.14
CA ALA A 112 -4.97 19.61 41.91
C ALA A 112 -5.64 19.15 40.61
N THR A 113 -6.86 19.63 40.35
CA THR A 113 -7.63 19.28 39.15
C THR A 113 -6.96 19.81 37.89
N VAL A 114 -6.49 21.07 37.91
CA VAL A 114 -5.78 21.66 36.76
C VAL A 114 -4.48 20.92 36.48
N LYS A 115 -3.72 20.55 37.53
CA LYS A 115 -2.51 19.73 37.38
C LYS A 115 -2.82 18.37 36.76
N ARG A 116 -3.92 17.72 37.16
CA ARG A 116 -4.37 16.45 36.58
C ARG A 116 -4.69 16.61 35.09
N LEU A 117 -5.50 17.61 34.72
CA LEU A 117 -5.88 17.85 33.31
C LEU A 117 -4.68 18.19 32.42
N LYS A 118 -3.67 18.91 32.96
CA LYS A 118 -2.40 19.13 32.25
C LYS A 118 -1.65 17.84 31.99
N ASN A 119 -1.55 16.98 32.99
CA ASN A 119 -0.88 15.69 32.84
C ASN A 119 -1.61 14.79 31.82
N GLU A 120 -2.95 14.76 31.87
CA GLU A 120 -3.77 13.99 30.91
C GLU A 120 -3.58 14.52 29.49
N LEU A 121 -3.67 15.84 29.29
CA LEU A 121 -3.44 16.44 27.98
C LEU A 121 -2.03 16.17 27.44
N GLU A 122 -1.02 16.19 28.31
CA GLU A 122 0.36 15.90 27.92
C GLU A 122 0.52 14.42 27.52
N GLN A 123 -0.06 13.49 28.27
CA GLN A 123 -0.08 12.07 27.91
C GLN A 123 -0.79 11.83 26.58
N SER A 124 -1.97 12.41 26.38
CA SER A 124 -2.69 12.30 25.11
C SER A 124 -1.92 12.94 23.96
N SER A 125 -1.25 14.07 24.18
CA SER A 125 -0.39 14.72 23.18
C SER A 125 0.80 13.83 22.78
N LEU A 126 1.43 13.14 23.72
CA LEU A 126 2.54 12.23 23.44
C LEU A 126 2.07 11.02 22.63
N GLN A 127 0.93 10.44 22.97
CA GLN A 127 0.37 9.32 22.22
C GLN A 127 -0.02 9.70 20.79
N VAL A 128 -0.57 10.91 20.59
CA VAL A 128 -0.88 11.44 19.26
C VAL A 128 0.41 11.64 18.44
N ALA A 129 1.48 12.13 19.04
CA ALA A 129 2.78 12.27 18.37
C ALA A 129 3.37 10.90 17.96
N ALA A 130 3.21 9.87 18.79
CA ALA A 130 3.62 8.52 18.45
C ALA A 130 2.83 7.96 17.25
N LEU A 131 1.51 8.15 17.24
CA LEU A 131 0.65 7.75 16.10
C LEU A 131 0.99 8.49 14.81
N GLN A 132 1.31 9.79 14.89
CA GLN A 132 1.78 10.55 13.72
C GLN A 132 3.04 9.93 13.11
N THR A 133 3.98 9.54 13.98
CA THR A 133 5.24 8.90 13.55
C THR A 133 4.98 7.55 12.88
N GLU A 134 4.10 6.73 13.45
CA GLU A 134 3.73 5.42 12.91
C GLU A 134 3.02 5.53 11.56
N ILE A 135 2.10 6.49 11.42
CA ILE A 135 1.38 6.75 10.16
C ILE A 135 2.35 7.18 9.04
N GLU A 136 3.32 8.05 9.33
CA GLU A 136 4.32 8.45 8.33
C GLU A 136 5.27 7.31 7.97
N LYS A 137 5.62 6.45 8.94
CA LYS A 137 6.38 5.22 8.68
C LYS A 137 5.62 4.30 7.72
N PHE A 138 4.35 3.98 8.02
CA PHE A 138 3.54 3.14 7.14
C PHE A 138 3.34 3.75 5.76
N ARG A 139 3.19 5.08 5.67
CA ARG A 139 3.11 5.78 4.38
C ARG A 139 4.37 5.57 3.56
N THR A 140 5.54 5.74 4.19
CA THR A 140 6.83 5.57 3.53
C THR A 140 7.04 4.13 3.08
N GLU A 141 6.77 3.16 3.96
CA GLU A 141 6.85 1.73 3.64
C GLU A 141 5.92 1.35 2.48
N ASN A 142 4.67 1.80 2.50
CA ASN A 142 3.71 1.55 1.41
C ASN A 142 4.16 2.18 0.09
N SER A 143 4.74 3.38 0.12
CA SER A 143 5.30 4.02 -1.08
C SER A 143 6.44 3.18 -1.66
N THR A 144 7.38 2.74 -0.82
CA THR A 144 8.51 1.90 -1.25
C THR A 144 8.04 0.56 -1.80
N LEU A 145 7.07 -0.09 -1.14
CA LEU A 145 6.48 -1.34 -1.62
C LEU A 145 5.77 -1.16 -2.97
N THR A 146 5.05 -0.06 -3.16
CA THR A 146 4.39 0.26 -4.44
C THR A 146 5.40 0.40 -5.56
N THR A 147 6.49 1.15 -5.34
CA THR A 147 7.56 1.29 -6.34
C THR A 147 8.23 -0.05 -6.66
N SER A 148 8.55 -0.85 -5.63
CA SER A 148 9.14 -2.18 -5.85
C SER A 148 8.21 -3.12 -6.61
N LEU A 149 6.91 -3.04 -6.37
CA LEU A 149 5.92 -3.82 -7.12
C LEU A 149 5.89 -3.42 -8.60
N GLN A 150 5.88 -2.13 -8.90
CA GLN A 150 5.90 -1.61 -10.27
C GLN A 150 7.18 -2.02 -11.03
N GLU A 151 8.33 -1.98 -10.36
CA GLU A 151 9.59 -2.47 -10.92
C GLU A 151 9.51 -3.97 -11.26
N LYS A 152 8.97 -4.78 -10.34
CA LYS A 152 8.78 -6.22 -10.58
C LYS A 152 7.79 -6.51 -11.70
N GLU A 153 6.69 -5.77 -11.79
CA GLU A 153 5.72 -5.88 -12.89
C GLU A 153 6.37 -5.58 -14.24
N THR A 154 7.19 -4.53 -14.31
CA THR A 154 7.94 -4.18 -15.53
C THR A 154 8.89 -5.30 -15.96
N VAL A 155 9.62 -5.89 -15.00
CA VAL A 155 10.51 -7.03 -15.27
C VAL A 155 9.74 -8.25 -15.75
N LEU A 156 8.58 -8.55 -15.14
CA LEU A 156 7.74 -9.67 -15.55
C LEU A 156 7.21 -9.52 -16.97
N VAL A 157 6.80 -8.31 -17.36
CA VAL A 157 6.37 -8.02 -18.74
C VAL A 157 7.52 -8.27 -19.72
N ALA A 158 8.70 -7.70 -19.45
CA ALA A 158 9.88 -7.89 -20.31
C ALA A 158 10.31 -9.36 -20.42
N GLN A 159 10.25 -10.12 -19.32
CA GLN A 159 10.53 -11.55 -19.32
C GLN A 159 9.50 -12.34 -20.12
N THR A 160 8.21 -11.97 -20.01
CA THR A 160 7.13 -12.62 -20.76
C THR A 160 7.30 -12.40 -22.27
N GLU A 161 7.67 -11.19 -22.69
CA GLU A 161 7.97 -10.89 -24.10
C GLU A 161 9.21 -11.68 -24.58
N THR A 162 10.25 -11.76 -23.75
CA THR A 162 11.44 -12.55 -24.06
C THR A 162 11.12 -14.04 -24.25
N ILE A 163 10.25 -14.60 -23.41
CA ILE A 163 9.80 -15.99 -23.53
C ILE A 163 9.05 -16.20 -24.86
N LYS A 164 8.11 -15.32 -25.20
CA LYS A 164 7.38 -15.39 -26.48
C LYS A 164 8.31 -15.40 -27.68
N LEU A 165 9.30 -14.49 -27.71
CA LEU A 165 10.29 -14.45 -28.79
C LEU A 165 11.13 -15.73 -28.86
N LYS A 166 11.47 -16.33 -27.72
CA LYS A 166 12.20 -17.61 -27.70
C LYS A 166 11.34 -18.76 -28.20
N ASP A 167 10.07 -18.81 -27.84
CA ASP A 167 9.12 -19.83 -28.30
C ASP A 167 8.93 -19.78 -29.82
N GLU A 168 8.77 -18.57 -30.38
CA GLU A 168 8.70 -18.37 -31.84
C GLU A 168 9.99 -18.83 -32.55
N ASN A 169 11.15 -18.51 -31.98
CA ASN A 169 12.44 -18.96 -32.52
C ASN A 169 12.60 -20.48 -32.45
N ILE A 170 12.16 -21.12 -31.36
CA ILE A 170 12.18 -22.58 -31.21
C ILE A 170 11.30 -23.22 -32.29
N ALA A 171 10.06 -22.74 -32.47
CA ALA A 171 9.17 -23.26 -33.51
C ALA A 171 9.76 -23.11 -34.93
N SER A 172 10.43 -21.98 -35.21
CA SER A 172 11.12 -21.76 -36.48
C SER A 172 12.29 -22.75 -36.68
N LEU A 173 13.09 -22.98 -35.63
CA LEU A 173 14.21 -23.92 -35.66
C LEU A 173 13.73 -25.37 -35.83
N GLU A 174 12.66 -25.76 -35.15
CA GLU A 174 12.05 -27.09 -35.30
C GLU A 174 11.58 -27.34 -36.74
N THR A 175 10.95 -26.33 -37.36
CA THR A 175 10.54 -26.39 -38.77
C THR A 175 11.75 -26.58 -39.68
N LYS A 176 12.82 -25.79 -39.50
CA LYS A 176 14.06 -25.91 -40.28
C LYS A 176 14.74 -27.27 -40.08
N ILE A 177 14.76 -27.81 -38.86
CA ILE A 177 15.31 -29.14 -38.58
C ILE A 177 14.51 -30.21 -39.33
N SER A 178 13.17 -30.11 -39.31
CA SER A 178 12.30 -31.03 -40.05
C SER A 178 12.55 -30.95 -41.57
N GLU A 179 12.68 -29.75 -42.12
CA GLU A 179 13.01 -29.53 -43.54
C GLU A 179 14.38 -30.11 -43.91
N ILE A 180 15.42 -29.84 -43.13
CA ILE A 180 16.77 -30.37 -43.36
C ILE A 180 16.76 -31.90 -43.31
N ASN A 181 16.07 -32.49 -42.33
CA ASN A 181 15.96 -33.94 -42.22
C ASN A 181 15.23 -34.55 -43.44
N GLN A 182 14.17 -33.90 -43.92
CA GLN A 182 13.46 -34.35 -45.10
C GLN A 182 14.32 -34.23 -46.37
N LEU A 183 15.00 -33.09 -46.56
CA LEU A 183 15.92 -32.87 -47.67
C LEU A 183 17.08 -33.88 -47.65
N SER A 184 17.63 -34.17 -46.48
CA SER A 184 18.70 -35.15 -46.30
C SER A 184 18.23 -36.56 -46.69
N LYS A 185 17.03 -36.98 -46.24
CA LYS A 185 16.44 -38.26 -46.63
C LYS A 185 16.21 -38.35 -48.14
N THR A 186 15.61 -37.33 -48.74
CA THR A 186 15.36 -37.29 -50.19
C THR A 186 16.67 -37.36 -50.97
N SER A 187 17.66 -36.54 -50.62
CA SER A 187 18.97 -36.51 -51.29
C SER A 187 19.70 -37.85 -51.17
N GLN A 188 19.64 -38.50 -50.00
CA GLN A 188 20.23 -39.82 -49.81
C GLN A 188 19.50 -40.90 -50.61
N ALA A 189 18.16 -40.83 -50.69
CA ALA A 189 17.36 -41.72 -51.51
C ALA A 189 17.70 -41.57 -53.01
N GLU A 190 17.82 -40.34 -53.50
CA GLU A 190 18.21 -40.03 -54.88
C GLU A 190 19.61 -40.54 -55.21
N LEU A 191 20.56 -40.40 -54.29
CA LEU A 191 21.93 -40.88 -54.46
C LEU A 191 21.98 -42.41 -54.59
N TYR A 192 21.26 -43.15 -53.73
CA TYR A 192 21.17 -44.60 -53.86
C TYR A 192 20.49 -45.02 -55.17
N PHE A 193 19.43 -44.33 -55.58
CA PHE A 193 18.75 -44.59 -56.84
C PHE A 193 19.66 -44.37 -58.06
N ALA A 194 20.40 -43.27 -58.07
CA ALA A 194 21.34 -42.95 -59.15
C ALA A 194 22.48 -43.97 -59.23
N GLN A 195 23.00 -44.42 -58.08
CA GLN A 195 24.01 -45.49 -58.02
C GLN A 195 23.45 -46.83 -58.54
N ALA A 196 22.25 -47.21 -58.12
CA ALA A 196 21.58 -48.42 -58.59
C ALA A 196 21.39 -48.41 -60.11
N ARG A 197 20.90 -47.30 -60.68
CA ARG A 197 20.77 -47.11 -62.13
C ARG A 197 22.09 -47.24 -62.88
N ALA A 198 23.18 -46.72 -62.31
CA ALA A 198 24.50 -46.83 -62.91
C ALA A 198 24.97 -48.30 -62.94
N LEU A 199 24.71 -49.06 -61.87
CA LEU A 199 25.02 -50.49 -61.80
C LEU A 199 24.18 -51.33 -62.78
N GLU A 200 22.88 -51.06 -62.90
CA GLU A 200 22.04 -51.71 -63.94
C GLU A 200 22.60 -51.46 -65.34
N THR A 201 22.96 -50.20 -65.65
CA THR A 201 23.55 -49.85 -66.94
C THR A 201 24.87 -50.59 -67.17
N ALA A 202 25.69 -50.77 -66.14
CA ALA A 202 26.93 -51.54 -66.22
C ALA A 202 26.68 -53.05 -66.40
N ALA A 203 25.70 -53.60 -65.70
CA ALA A 203 25.27 -54.99 -65.84
C ALA A 203 24.76 -55.28 -67.25
N ASP A 204 23.99 -54.36 -67.85
CA ASP A 204 23.49 -54.50 -69.22
C ASP A 204 24.57 -54.40 -70.29
N ARG A 205 25.62 -53.62 -70.03
CA ARG A 205 26.81 -53.58 -70.89
C ARG A 205 27.64 -54.88 -70.81
N THR A 206 27.47 -55.68 -69.77
CA THR A 206 28.24 -56.92 -69.55
C THR A 206 27.63 -58.10 -70.33
N LYS A 207 28.12 -58.35 -71.55
CA LYS A 207 27.56 -59.36 -72.47
C LYS A 207 28.07 -60.80 -72.26
N PHE A 208 29.32 -60.96 -71.84
CA PHE A 208 30.02 -62.26 -71.86
C PHE A 208 30.38 -62.83 -70.47
N ALA A 209 29.83 -62.26 -69.39
CA ALA A 209 30.08 -62.70 -68.02
C ALA A 209 28.78 -62.76 -67.20
N PRO A 210 27.94 -63.79 -67.38
CA PRO A 210 26.58 -63.84 -66.82
C PRO A 210 26.56 -63.86 -65.28
N LYS A 211 27.56 -64.48 -64.64
CA LYS A 211 27.67 -64.49 -63.16
C LYS A 211 27.90 -63.08 -62.61
N LYS A 212 28.82 -62.33 -63.22
CA LYS A 212 29.10 -60.93 -62.82
C LYS A 212 27.90 -60.03 -63.11
N LYS A 213 27.20 -60.23 -64.23
CA LYS A 213 25.96 -59.51 -64.54
C LYS A 213 24.92 -59.69 -63.43
N LYS A 214 24.65 -60.93 -63.00
CA LYS A 214 23.69 -61.20 -61.91
C LYS A 214 24.15 -60.63 -60.56
N GLU A 215 25.45 -60.62 -60.29
CA GLU A 215 26.00 -60.02 -59.07
C GLU A 215 25.80 -58.50 -59.04
N THR A 216 26.14 -57.80 -60.13
CA THR A 216 25.91 -56.36 -60.27
C THR A 216 24.41 -56.00 -60.23
N GLN A 217 23.53 -56.84 -60.78
CA GLN A 217 22.08 -56.66 -60.68
C GLN A 217 21.56 -56.83 -59.25
N ARG A 218 22.12 -57.75 -58.45
CA ARG A 218 21.77 -57.88 -57.02
C ARG A 218 22.23 -56.68 -56.21
N GLU A 219 23.41 -56.16 -56.49
CA GLU A 219 23.91 -54.93 -55.86
C GLU A 219 23.02 -53.73 -56.20
N ALA A 220 22.59 -53.60 -57.46
CA ALA A 220 21.62 -52.59 -57.88
C ALA A 220 20.27 -52.76 -57.15
N LEU A 221 19.77 -54.00 -57.00
CA LEU A 221 18.53 -54.28 -56.28
C LEU A 221 18.60 -53.83 -54.82
N GLU A 222 19.70 -54.11 -54.11
CA GLU A 222 19.88 -53.66 -52.72
C GLU A 222 19.91 -52.14 -52.61
N LEU A 223 20.59 -51.44 -53.53
CA LEU A 223 20.59 -49.97 -53.54
C LEU A 223 19.20 -49.38 -53.85
N TYR A 224 18.42 -50.00 -54.73
CA TYR A 224 17.02 -49.58 -54.93
C TYR A 224 16.17 -49.81 -53.68
N ARG A 225 16.35 -50.92 -52.96
CA ARG A 225 15.67 -51.17 -51.69
C ARG A 225 16.02 -50.11 -50.64
N MET A 226 17.30 -49.72 -50.55
CA MET A 226 17.73 -48.61 -49.69
C MET A 226 17.07 -47.29 -50.09
N SER A 227 17.06 -46.96 -51.38
CA SER A 227 16.38 -45.77 -51.91
C SER A 227 14.87 -45.77 -51.60
N TYR A 228 14.20 -46.91 -51.79
CA TYR A 228 12.78 -47.08 -51.49
C TYR A 228 12.49 -46.93 -50.00
N SER A 229 13.34 -47.50 -49.13
CA SER A 229 13.19 -47.39 -47.67
C SER A 229 13.28 -45.95 -47.16
N LEU A 230 13.96 -45.07 -47.92
CA LEU A 230 14.05 -43.63 -47.65
C LEU A 230 12.92 -42.82 -48.29
N GLY A 231 11.99 -43.46 -49.00
CA GLY A 231 10.76 -42.84 -49.52
C GLY A 231 10.73 -42.59 -51.03
N ASN A 232 11.76 -42.98 -51.79
CA ASN A 232 11.75 -42.83 -53.25
C ASN A 232 10.86 -43.89 -53.91
N GLN A 233 9.65 -43.50 -54.31
CA GLN A 233 8.67 -44.40 -54.93
C GLN A 233 9.09 -44.90 -56.32
N GLU A 234 9.96 -44.16 -57.04
CA GLU A 234 10.45 -44.60 -58.35
C GLU A 234 11.28 -45.90 -58.25
N ALA A 235 11.89 -46.17 -57.10
CA ALA A 235 12.65 -47.39 -56.87
C ALA A 235 11.76 -48.66 -56.87
N GLN A 236 10.46 -48.52 -56.56
CA GLN A 236 9.56 -49.67 -56.43
C GLN A 236 9.40 -50.45 -57.75
N SER A 237 9.26 -49.75 -58.87
CA SER A 237 9.12 -50.38 -60.19
C SER A 237 10.39 -51.13 -60.59
N ARG A 238 11.57 -50.54 -60.32
CA ARG A 238 12.87 -51.16 -60.61
C ARG A 238 13.15 -52.38 -59.75
N ILE A 239 12.77 -52.33 -58.47
CA ILE A 239 12.84 -53.51 -57.58
C ILE A 239 12.04 -54.67 -58.18
N ALA A 240 10.80 -54.43 -58.59
CA ALA A 240 9.94 -55.47 -59.16
C ALA A 240 10.49 -56.04 -60.47
N GLU A 241 11.07 -55.20 -61.34
CA GLU A 241 11.73 -55.63 -62.58
C GLU A 241 12.96 -56.51 -62.29
N LEU A 242 13.88 -56.05 -61.43
CA LEU A 242 15.09 -56.79 -61.09
C LEU A 242 14.81 -58.10 -60.34
N GLU A 243 13.81 -58.13 -59.45
CA GLU A 243 13.41 -59.35 -58.74
C GLU A 243 12.88 -60.41 -59.71
N LYS A 244 12.17 -60.00 -60.76
CA LYS A 244 11.70 -60.89 -61.82
C LYS A 244 12.85 -61.42 -62.69
N ASP A 245 13.84 -60.60 -62.97
CA ASP A 245 14.99 -60.97 -63.81
C ASP A 245 16.04 -61.83 -63.06
N LEU A 246 16.07 -61.74 -61.73
CA LEU A 246 16.99 -62.49 -60.86
C LEU A 246 16.42 -63.82 -60.34
N GLY A 247 15.09 -63.95 -60.29
CA GLY A 247 14.36 -65.19 -59.99
C GLY A 247 14.45 -66.23 -61.09
#